data_AF-A0AAV2B392-F1
#
_entry.id   AF-A0AAV2B392-F1
#
_cell.length_a   1.000
_cell.length_b   1.000
_cell.length_c   1.000
_cell.angle_alpha   90.00
_cell.angle_beta   90.00
_cell.angle_gamma   90.00
#
_symmetry.space_group_name_H-M   'P 1'
#
loop_
_entity.id
_entity.type
_entity.pdbx_description
1 polymer ?
#
loop_
_entity_poly.entity_id
_entity_poly.type
_entity_poly.pdbx_seq_one_letter_code
_entity_poly.pdbx_strand_id
1 'polypeptide(L)'
;MVSSHPCSDRSLNPFCQSKRAAYELPDGAELIVGAVRTTFVCNNEGYYADIENNCQIFHVCHTAVHADGIAEMQQWSFMCGNQTVFNQFSFTCSSYEDAVPCGSSGDFFYLNDNLHAGPNVFFHNEQDVARAAAVTPGRPAQGQPPVARPPVGGRPPFRG
;
A
#
# COMPACT_ATOMS: atom_id res chain seq x y z
N MET A 1 26.53 17.09 -7.01
CA MET A 1 26.66 16.15 -8.14
C MET A 1 25.26 15.86 -8.62
N VAL A 2 24.87 16.49 -9.73
CA VAL A 2 23.51 16.37 -10.30
C VAL A 2 23.42 14.99 -10.92
N SER A 3 22.61 14.11 -10.34
CA SER A 3 22.29 12.81 -10.95
C SER A 3 21.40 13.09 -12.16
N SER A 4 22.00 13.01 -13.35
CA SER A 4 21.30 13.07 -14.63
C SER A 4 20.41 11.85 -14.77
N HIS A 5 19.11 12.01 -14.50
CA HIS A 5 18.13 10.95 -14.71
C HIS A 5 17.87 10.76 -16.22
N PRO A 6 18.02 9.54 -16.77
CA PRO A 6 17.98 9.31 -18.22
C PRO A 6 16.57 9.37 -18.85
N CYS A 7 15.50 9.72 -18.13
CA CYS A 7 14.13 9.80 -18.67
C CYS A 7 13.51 11.22 -18.61
N SER A 8 14.30 12.29 -18.50
CA SER A 8 13.73 13.66 -18.48
C SER A 8 13.22 14.17 -19.85
N ASP A 9 13.55 13.49 -20.96
CA ASP A 9 13.12 13.91 -22.30
C ASP A 9 12.35 12.79 -23.02
N ARG A 10 11.03 12.98 -23.12
CA ARG A 10 10.09 12.05 -23.78
C ARG A 10 10.25 12.01 -25.30
N SER A 11 11.05 12.90 -25.90
CA SER A 11 11.18 13.01 -27.36
C SER A 11 12.28 12.10 -27.93
N LEU A 12 13.22 11.60 -27.11
CA LEU A 12 14.47 11.02 -27.61
C LEU A 12 14.67 9.52 -27.37
N ASN A 13 13.79 8.82 -26.66
CA ASN A 13 13.98 7.38 -26.43
C ASN A 13 12.66 6.58 -26.36
N PRO A 14 12.29 5.81 -27.39
CA PRO A 14 11.09 4.97 -27.39
C PRO A 14 11.17 3.80 -26.39
N PHE A 15 12.30 3.62 -25.69
CA PHE A 15 12.47 2.62 -24.64
C PHE A 15 12.15 3.13 -23.20
N CYS A 16 11.85 4.42 -22.95
CA CYS A 16 11.33 4.89 -21.63
C CYS A 16 9.79 4.73 -21.52
N GLN A 17 9.19 3.70 -22.13
CA GLN A 17 7.73 3.62 -22.27
C GLN A 17 6.99 2.89 -21.14
N SER A 18 7.69 2.35 -20.13
CA SER A 18 7.06 1.74 -18.95
C SER A 18 7.80 2.11 -17.69
N LYS A 19 7.39 3.18 -16.99
CA LYS A 19 7.52 3.42 -15.52
C LYS A 19 6.91 4.79 -15.22
N ARG A 20 5.59 4.95 -15.24
CA ARG A 20 5.02 6.22 -14.79
C ARG A 20 4.93 6.21 -13.26
N ALA A 21 5.69 7.11 -12.62
CA ALA A 21 5.73 7.46 -11.19
C ALA A 21 6.45 6.52 -10.19
N ALA A 22 7.22 5.52 -10.66
CA ALA A 22 8.05 4.73 -9.74
C ALA A 22 9.10 5.62 -9.07
N TYR A 23 8.97 5.82 -7.76
CA TYR A 23 9.80 6.69 -6.92
C TYR A 23 9.79 8.19 -7.30
N GLU A 24 8.77 8.64 -8.03
CA GLU A 24 8.49 10.08 -8.17
C GLU A 24 7.79 10.58 -6.89
N LEU A 25 8.60 10.89 -5.86
CA LEU A 25 8.12 11.39 -4.57
C LEU A 25 8.01 12.93 -4.57
N PRO A 26 7.23 13.52 -3.65
CA PRO A 26 7.17 14.98 -3.50
C PRO A 26 8.54 15.60 -3.18
N ASP A 27 8.75 16.85 -3.60
CA ASP A 27 9.98 17.59 -3.29
C ASP A 27 10.23 17.62 -1.77
N GLY A 28 11.45 17.24 -1.37
CA GLY A 28 11.86 17.20 0.03
C GLY A 28 11.41 15.94 0.79
N ALA A 29 10.89 14.92 0.11
CA ALA A 29 10.60 13.62 0.70
C ALA A 29 11.79 13.04 1.49
N GLU A 30 13.02 13.27 1.02
CA GLU A 30 14.27 12.81 1.63
C GLU A 30 14.48 13.36 3.04
N LEU A 31 13.84 14.48 3.39
CA LEU A 31 13.87 15.03 4.76
C LEU A 31 13.12 14.15 5.76
N ILE A 32 12.16 13.34 5.28
CA ILE A 32 11.34 12.45 6.10
C ILE A 32 11.82 11.01 5.96
N VAL A 33 12.05 10.54 4.73
CA VAL A 33 12.37 9.13 4.45
C VAL A 33 13.87 8.84 4.37
N GLY A 34 14.71 9.89 4.36
CA GLY A 34 16.15 9.74 4.19
C GLY A 34 16.54 9.33 2.77
N ALA A 35 17.64 8.57 2.67
CA ALA A 35 18.14 8.08 1.39
C ALA A 35 17.26 6.94 0.85
N VAL A 36 16.65 7.14 -0.32
CA VAL A 36 15.72 6.18 -0.93
C VAL A 36 16.45 5.10 -1.73
N ARG A 37 16.10 3.83 -1.46
CA ARG A 37 16.49 2.67 -2.28
C ARG A 37 15.45 2.41 -3.36
N THR A 38 15.86 2.36 -4.62
CA THR A 38 14.94 2.22 -5.77
C THR A 38 14.89 0.80 -6.33
N THR A 39 14.85 -0.20 -5.44
CA THR A 39 15.00 -1.63 -5.78
C THR A 39 13.66 -2.37 -5.92
N PHE A 40 12.55 -1.82 -5.44
CA PHE A 40 11.25 -2.46 -5.54
C PHE A 40 10.73 -2.47 -6.98
N VAL A 41 10.13 -3.60 -7.36
CA VAL A 41 9.46 -3.80 -8.65
C VAL A 41 8.12 -4.50 -8.42
N CYS A 42 7.06 -3.95 -9.01
CA CYS A 42 5.74 -4.58 -9.03
C CYS A 42 5.77 -5.91 -9.79
N ASN A 43 5.46 -7.00 -9.10
CA ASN A 43 5.29 -8.32 -9.72
C ASN A 43 3.81 -8.69 -9.91
N ASN A 44 2.97 -8.28 -8.95
CA ASN A 44 1.53 -8.54 -8.94
C ASN A 44 0.79 -7.25 -8.58
N GLU A 45 -0.52 -7.22 -8.84
CA GLU A 45 -1.36 -6.11 -8.39
C GLU A 45 -1.41 -6.02 -6.87
N GLY A 46 -1.63 -4.81 -6.34
CA GLY A 46 -1.80 -4.58 -4.90
C GLY A 46 -0.96 -3.44 -4.34
N TYR A 47 -0.92 -3.38 -3.02
CA TYR A 47 -0.25 -2.36 -2.22
C TYR A 47 0.85 -3.04 -1.41
N TYR A 48 2.06 -2.50 -1.50
CA TYR A 48 3.26 -3.16 -0.98
C TYR A 48 4.08 -2.19 -0.13
N ALA A 49 4.33 -2.57 1.11
CA ALA A 49 5.29 -1.90 1.99
C ALA A 49 6.71 -2.08 1.42
N ASP A 50 7.45 -0.97 1.27
CA ASP A 50 8.85 -1.04 0.86
C ASP A 50 9.75 -1.31 2.07
N ILE A 51 10.05 -2.58 2.30
CA ILE A 51 10.85 -3.03 3.45
C ILE A 51 12.28 -2.45 3.41
N GLU A 52 12.85 -2.27 2.21
CA GLU A 52 14.19 -1.69 2.02
C GLU A 52 14.24 -0.19 2.35
N ASN A 53 13.09 0.48 2.35
CA ASN A 53 12.92 1.87 2.78
C ASN A 53 12.17 1.98 4.12
N ASN A 54 12.36 1.01 5.01
CA ASN A 54 11.78 0.98 6.37
C ASN A 54 10.25 1.16 6.39
N CYS A 55 9.56 0.77 5.32
CA CYS A 55 8.13 0.93 5.13
C CYS A 55 7.65 2.40 5.22
N GLN A 56 8.56 3.37 5.14
CA GLN A 56 8.22 4.79 5.02
C GLN A 56 7.76 5.13 3.61
N ILE A 57 8.09 4.27 2.64
CA ILE A 57 7.58 4.26 1.28
C ILE A 57 6.71 3.02 1.09
N PHE A 58 5.66 3.16 0.27
CA PHE A 58 4.88 2.04 -0.22
C PHE A 58 4.60 2.20 -1.71
N HIS A 59 4.26 1.09 -2.34
CA HIS A 59 3.99 1.02 -3.76
C HIS A 59 2.57 0.56 -4.03
N VAL A 60 1.94 1.16 -5.02
CA VAL A 60 0.71 0.66 -5.62
C VAL A 60 1.06 0.07 -6.98
N CYS A 61 0.65 -1.17 -7.20
CA CYS A 61 0.87 -1.93 -8.42
C CYS A 61 -0.48 -2.22 -9.08
N HIS A 62 -0.61 -1.89 -10.36
CA HIS A 62 -1.84 -2.13 -11.12
C HIS A 62 -1.51 -2.54 -12.55
N THR A 63 -2.23 -3.52 -13.06
CA THR A 63 -2.13 -3.95 -14.45
C THR A 63 -3.07 -3.12 -15.30
N ALA A 64 -2.52 -2.21 -16.09
CA ALA A 64 -3.28 -1.47 -17.08
C ALA A 64 -3.31 -2.24 -18.40
N VAL A 65 -4.50 -2.35 -18.99
CA VAL A 65 -4.67 -2.91 -20.34
C VAL A 65 -4.85 -1.76 -21.30
N HIS A 66 -3.93 -1.65 -22.26
CA HIS A 66 -3.95 -0.62 -23.30
C HIS A 66 -5.00 -0.92 -24.38
N ALA A 67 -5.30 0.07 -25.21
CA ALA A 67 -6.29 -0.06 -26.28
C ALA A 67 -5.92 -1.12 -27.34
N ASP A 68 -4.64 -1.47 -27.44
CA ASP A 68 -4.10 -2.53 -28.30
C ASP A 68 -4.16 -3.93 -27.65
N GLY A 69 -4.68 -4.04 -26.42
CA GLY A 69 -4.80 -5.29 -25.67
C GLY A 69 -3.54 -5.72 -24.93
N ILE A 70 -2.47 -4.92 -24.96
CA ILE A 70 -1.23 -5.19 -24.21
C ILE A 70 -1.46 -4.82 -22.75
N ALA A 71 -1.16 -5.78 -21.86
CA ALA A 71 -1.16 -5.56 -20.41
C ALA A 71 0.22 -5.06 -19.95
N GLU A 72 0.22 -4.01 -19.15
CA GLU A 72 1.42 -3.42 -18.56
C GLU A 72 1.24 -3.26 -17.04
N MET A 73 2.23 -3.74 -16.27
CA MET A 73 2.28 -3.52 -14.83
C MET A 73 2.80 -2.11 -14.54
N GLN A 74 1.95 -1.27 -13.95
CA GLN A 74 2.27 0.09 -13.53
C GLN A 74 2.62 0.11 -12.03
N GLN A 75 3.54 1.01 -11.66
CA GLN A 75 4.03 1.18 -10.30
C GLN A 75 4.00 2.66 -9.91
N TRP A 76 3.30 2.99 -8.83
CA TRP A 76 3.35 4.30 -8.18
C TRP A 76 3.97 4.16 -6.81
N SER A 77 4.85 5.08 -6.44
CA SER A 77 5.44 5.13 -5.10
C SER A 77 4.87 6.30 -4.31
N PHE A 78 4.61 6.06 -3.03
CA PHE A 78 4.11 7.07 -2.09
C PHE A 78 4.92 7.00 -0.81
N MET A 79 5.05 8.13 -0.12
CA MET A 79 5.64 8.17 1.22
C MET A 79 4.56 8.35 2.28
N CYS A 80 4.77 7.73 3.44
CA CYS A 80 4.00 8.02 4.63
C CYS A 80 4.48 9.34 5.27
N GLY A 81 3.59 9.98 6.04
CA GLY A 81 3.90 11.24 6.72
C GLY A 81 4.91 11.05 7.86
N ASN A 82 5.33 12.16 8.45
CA ASN A 82 6.27 12.13 9.57
C ASN A 82 5.77 11.21 10.69
N GLN A 83 6.68 10.39 11.23
CA GLN A 83 6.43 9.42 12.31
C GLN A 83 5.44 8.29 11.97
N THR A 84 5.19 8.03 10.69
CA THR A 84 4.31 6.94 10.24
C THR A 84 5.00 6.01 9.26
N VAL A 85 4.53 4.77 9.21
CA VAL A 85 4.96 3.73 8.27
C VAL A 85 3.75 3.06 7.65
N PHE A 86 3.92 2.51 6.46
CA PHE A 86 2.88 1.76 5.79
C PHE A 86 2.65 0.43 6.51
N ASN A 87 1.47 0.29 7.10
CA ASN A 87 1.03 -0.92 7.73
C ASN A 87 0.45 -1.85 6.67
N GLN A 88 1.23 -2.86 6.29
CA GLN A 88 0.83 -3.82 5.28
C GLN A 88 -0.44 -4.59 5.64
N PHE A 89 -0.70 -4.80 6.94
CA PHE A 89 -1.93 -5.44 7.38
C PHE A 89 -3.16 -4.59 7.05
N SER A 90 -3.16 -3.29 7.35
CA SER A 90 -4.34 -2.44 7.15
C SER A 90 -4.37 -1.67 5.82
N PHE A 91 -3.30 -1.75 5.02
CA PHE A 91 -3.11 -0.97 3.79
C PHE A 91 -3.14 0.56 4.00
N THR A 92 -2.68 1.03 5.16
CA THR A 92 -2.68 2.46 5.52
C THR A 92 -1.37 2.86 6.17
N CYS A 93 -1.01 4.15 6.11
CA CYS A 93 0.03 4.68 6.99
C CYS A 93 -0.49 4.74 8.44
N SER A 94 0.24 4.19 9.39
CA SER A 94 -0.04 4.27 10.82
C SER A 94 1.23 4.62 11.61
N SER A 95 1.08 4.96 12.89
CA SER A 95 2.24 5.13 13.78
C SER A 95 3.01 3.82 13.91
N TYR A 96 4.28 3.92 14.32
CA TYR A 96 5.14 2.74 14.49
C TYR A 96 4.59 1.73 15.51
N GLU A 97 3.92 2.22 16.57
CA GLU A 97 3.33 1.38 17.61
C GLU A 97 2.06 0.62 17.15
N ASP A 98 1.33 1.18 16.18
CA ASP A 98 0.08 0.60 15.66
C ASP A 98 0.27 -0.20 14.37
N ALA A 99 1.44 -0.09 13.73
CA ALA A 99 1.80 -0.83 12.55
C ALA A 99 2.26 -2.26 12.88
N VAL A 100 2.06 -3.21 11.95
CA VAL A 100 2.89 -4.42 11.96
C VAL A 100 4.36 -4.01 11.75
N PRO A 101 5.34 -4.64 12.42
CA PRO A 101 6.75 -4.30 12.24
C PRO A 101 7.14 -4.40 10.77
N CYS A 102 7.91 -3.43 10.27
CA CYS A 102 8.24 -3.35 8.85
C CYS A 102 8.89 -4.63 8.30
N GLY A 103 9.76 -5.27 9.08
CA GLY A 103 10.39 -6.54 8.69
C GLY A 103 9.40 -7.71 8.56
N SER A 104 8.23 -7.63 9.20
CA SER A 104 7.14 -8.60 9.10
C SER A 104 6.09 -8.22 8.06
N SER A 105 6.17 -7.04 7.44
CA SER A 105 5.20 -6.60 6.43
C SER A 105 5.04 -7.61 5.30
N GLY A 106 6.14 -8.24 4.85
CA GLY A 106 6.11 -9.26 3.79
C GLY A 106 5.18 -10.43 4.08
N ASP A 107 5.01 -10.80 5.36
CA ASP A 107 4.13 -11.89 5.79
C ASP A 107 2.64 -11.58 5.52
N PHE A 108 2.29 -10.31 5.26
CA PHE A 108 0.94 -9.82 5.00
C PHE A 108 0.67 -9.51 3.52
N PHE A 109 1.63 -9.70 2.61
CA PHE A 109 1.44 -9.41 1.18
C PHE A 109 0.32 -10.22 0.52
N TYR A 110 0.00 -11.42 1.04
CA TYR A 110 -1.11 -12.24 0.55
C TYR A 110 -2.48 -11.54 0.70
N LEU A 111 -2.61 -10.55 1.58
CA LEU A 111 -3.86 -9.79 1.74
C LEU A 111 -4.21 -8.99 0.49
N ASN A 112 -3.24 -8.72 -0.41
CA ASN A 112 -3.50 -8.05 -1.67
C ASN A 112 -4.49 -8.81 -2.55
N ASP A 113 -4.52 -10.14 -2.46
CA ASP A 113 -5.46 -10.97 -3.22
C ASP A 113 -6.92 -10.69 -2.83
N ASN A 114 -7.16 -10.23 -1.60
CA ASN A 114 -8.50 -9.87 -1.11
C ASN A 114 -8.99 -8.53 -1.68
N LEU A 115 -8.11 -7.65 -2.18
CA LEU A 115 -8.48 -6.32 -2.67
C LEU A 115 -9.34 -6.38 -3.93
N HIS A 116 -9.14 -7.39 -4.77
CA HIS A 116 -9.84 -7.56 -6.05
C HIS A 116 -10.75 -8.79 -6.08
N ALA A 117 -10.97 -9.44 -4.94
CA ALA A 117 -11.78 -10.66 -4.84
C ALA A 117 -13.31 -10.42 -4.92
N GLY A 118 -13.74 -9.16 -5.04
CA GLY A 118 -15.13 -8.77 -5.26
C GLY A 118 -15.82 -8.17 -4.02
N PRO A 119 -17.06 -7.68 -4.16
CA PRO A 119 -17.71 -6.82 -3.16
C PRO A 119 -18.12 -7.51 -1.85
N ASN A 120 -18.07 -8.84 -1.79
CA ASN A 120 -18.49 -9.64 -0.63
C ASN A 120 -17.32 -10.32 0.09
N VAL A 121 -16.08 -9.96 -0.25
CA VAL A 121 -14.87 -10.49 0.40
C VAL A 121 -14.39 -9.47 1.42
N PHE A 122 -14.25 -9.91 2.67
CA PHE A 122 -13.66 -9.08 3.72
C PHE A 122 -12.15 -8.99 3.50
N PHE A 123 -11.57 -7.80 3.68
CA PHE A 123 -10.12 -7.60 3.58
C PHE A 123 -9.33 -8.47 4.56
N HIS A 124 -9.89 -8.72 5.75
CA HIS A 124 -9.31 -9.55 6.80
C HIS A 124 -10.34 -10.52 7.38
N ASN A 125 -9.86 -11.67 7.84
CA ASN A 125 -10.57 -12.60 8.71
C ASN A 125 -9.98 -12.57 10.14
N GLU A 126 -10.58 -13.33 11.06
CA GLU A 126 -10.16 -13.40 12.46
C GLU A 126 -8.71 -13.89 12.65
N GLN A 127 -8.25 -14.80 11.79
CA GLN A 127 -6.88 -15.31 11.85
C GLN A 127 -5.88 -14.25 11.40
N ASP A 128 -6.21 -13.45 10.39
CA ASP A 128 -5.37 -12.35 9.93
C ASP A 128 -5.21 -11.30 11.04
N VAL A 129 -6.30 -10.97 11.71
CA VAL A 129 -6.30 -10.07 12.89
C VAL A 129 -5.44 -10.65 14.02
N ALA A 130 -5.57 -11.94 14.32
CA ALA A 130 -4.77 -12.59 15.35
C ALA A 130 -3.27 -12.59 15.00
N ARG A 131 -2.91 -12.82 13.72
CA ARG A 131 -1.51 -12.74 13.26
C ARG A 131 -0.95 -11.34 13.39
N ALA A 132 -1.69 -10.31 12.99
CA ALA A 132 -1.27 -8.92 13.15
C ALA A 132 -1.11 -8.55 14.64
N ALA A 133 -2.09 -8.91 15.49
CA ALA A 133 -2.04 -8.66 16.92
C ALA A 133 -0.86 -9.35 17.62
N ALA A 134 -0.39 -10.50 17.11
CA ALA A 134 0.76 -11.20 17.67
C ALA A 134 2.10 -10.48 17.42
N VAL A 135 2.18 -9.62 16.40
CA VAL A 135 3.42 -8.94 16.00
C VAL A 135 3.40 -7.43 16.24
N THR A 136 2.23 -6.79 16.37
CA THR A 136 2.12 -5.34 16.59
C THR A 136 2.53 -4.97 18.03
N PRO A 137 3.57 -4.11 18.22
CA PRO A 137 4.14 -3.82 19.54
C PRO A 137 3.21 -3.06 20.51
N GLY A 138 2.28 -2.25 20.01
CA GLY A 138 1.46 -1.34 20.80
C GLY A 138 0.03 -1.80 21.06
N ARG A 139 -0.40 -2.93 20.48
CA ARG A 139 -1.79 -3.39 20.62
C ARG A 139 -1.87 -4.37 21.79
N PRO A 140 -2.34 -3.96 23.00
CA PRO A 140 -2.75 -4.95 23.97
C PRO A 140 -3.76 -5.88 23.29
N ALA A 141 -3.75 -7.16 23.65
CA ALA A 141 -4.76 -8.14 23.24
C ALA A 141 -6.14 -7.75 23.83
N GLN A 142 -6.64 -6.58 23.46
CA GLN A 142 -8.01 -6.19 23.67
C GLN A 142 -8.77 -6.90 22.57
N GLY A 143 -9.41 -8.00 22.95
CA GLY A 143 -10.50 -8.54 22.17
C GLY A 143 -11.41 -7.37 21.81
N GLN A 144 -11.46 -7.04 20.53
CA GLN A 144 -12.49 -6.16 20.02
C GLN A 144 -13.81 -6.82 20.43
N PRO A 145 -14.67 -6.20 21.25
CA PRO A 145 -16.01 -6.73 21.40
C PRO A 145 -16.58 -6.85 19.98
N PRO A 146 -17.28 -7.94 19.63
CA PRO A 146 -17.79 -8.12 18.28
C PRO A 146 -18.57 -6.86 17.93
N VAL A 147 -18.14 -6.18 16.87
CA VAL A 147 -18.88 -5.04 16.35
C VAL A 147 -20.21 -5.62 15.90
N ALA A 148 -21.25 -5.44 16.71
CA ALA A 148 -22.58 -5.91 16.39
C ALA A 148 -22.94 -5.31 15.03
N ARG A 149 -23.21 -6.18 14.03
CA ARG A 149 -23.71 -5.73 12.72
C ARG A 149 -24.90 -4.81 13.02
N PRO A 150 -24.93 -3.57 12.48
CA PRO A 150 -26.11 -2.74 12.64
C PRO A 150 -27.32 -3.56 12.15
N PRO A 151 -28.42 -3.60 12.93
CA PRO A 151 -29.60 -4.31 12.49
C PRO A 151 -29.99 -3.75 11.12
N VAL A 152 -30.37 -4.64 10.21
CA VAL A 152 -30.92 -4.26 8.91
C VAL A 152 -32.26 -3.55 9.18
N GLY A 153 -32.18 -2.28 9.54
CA GLY A 153 -33.30 -1.42 9.87
C GLY A 153 -33.88 -0.89 8.57
N GLY A 154 -35.13 -1.29 8.29
CA GLY A 154 -35.90 -0.78 7.18
C GLY A 154 -35.92 0.76 7.17
N ARG A 155 -35.82 1.30 5.96
CA ARG A 155 -35.89 2.74 5.66
C ARG A 155 -37.13 3.34 6.35
N PRO A 156 -37.01 4.31 7.26
CA PRO A 156 -38.18 4.97 7.81
C PRO A 156 -38.91 5.71 6.68
N PRO A 157 -40.25 5.75 6.69
CA PRO A 157 -41.00 6.42 5.64
C PRO A 157 -40.72 7.93 5.68
N PHE A 158 -40.49 8.51 4.50
CA PHE A 158 -40.40 9.95 4.31
C PHE A 158 -41.70 10.59 4.82
N ARG A 159 -41.60 11.43 5.86
CA ARG A 159 -42.65 12.41 6.16
C ARG A 159 -42.48 13.58 5.20
N GLY A 160 -43.49 13.79 4.37
CA GLY A 160 -43.66 15.03 3.59
C GLY A 160 -44.02 16.22 4.46
#